data_AF-A0A815ZYQ0-F1
#
_entry.id   AF-A0A815ZYQ0-F1
#
_cell.length_a   1.000
_cell.length_b   1.000
_cell.length_c   1.000
_cell.angle_alpha   90.00
_cell.angle_beta   90.00
_cell.angle_gamma   90.00
#
_symmetry.space_group_name_H-M   'P 1'
#
loop_
_entity.id
_entity.type
_entity.pdbx_description
1 polymer ?
#
loop_
_entity_poly.entity_id
_entity_poly.type
_entity_poly.pdbx_seq_one_letter_code
_entity_poly.pdbx_strand_id
1 'polypeptide(L)' 'MLAVQDVAERFRRLGITALHVRLRATGGNKTKTSEPGAQSAFRALARSRLKI' A
#
# COMPACT_ATOMS: atom_id res chain seq x y z
N MET A 1 9.73 1.91 2.44
CA MET A 1 9.26 2.24 1.07
C MET A 1 9.62 1.19 0.02
N LEU A 2 10.75 0.48 0.15
CA LEU A 2 11.20 -0.55 -0.79
C LEU A 2 10.15 -1.64 -1.07
N ALA A 3 9.51 -2.18 -0.02
CA ALA A 3 8.49 -3.23 -0.16
C ALA A 3 7.32 -2.87 -1.09
N VAL A 4 6.95 -1.59 -1.20
CA VAL A 4 5.86 -1.14 -2.07
C VAL A 4 6.29 -1.14 -3.54
N GLN A 5 7.56 -0.80 -3.80
CA GLN A 5 8.11 -0.76 -5.15
C GLN A 5 8.24 -2.18 -5.72
N ASP A 6 8.76 -3.11 -4.92
CA ASP A 6 8.88 -4.52 -5.31
C ASP A 6 7.51 -5.13 -5.68
N VAL A 7 6.49 -4.83 -4.86
CA VAL A 7 5.13 -5.27 -5.10
C VAL A 7 4.54 -4.62 -6.35
N ALA A 8 4.79 -3.32 -6.59
CA ALA A 8 4.33 -2.63 -7.78
C ALA A 8 4.98 -3.18 -9.07
N GLU A 9 6.26 -3.52 -9.05
CA GLU A 9 6.91 -4.19 -10.18
C GLU A 9 6.30 -5.56 -10.46
N ARG A 10 6.01 -6.32 -9.41
CA ARG A 10 5.36 -7.63 -9.54
C ARG A 10 3.95 -7.51 -10.12
N PHE A 11 3.17 -6.51 -9.69
CA PHE A 11 1.85 -6.22 -10.26
C PHE A 11 1.92 -5.81 -11.72
N ARG A 12 2.95 -5.05 -12.12
CA ARG A 12 3.17 -4.71 -13.52
C ARG A 12 3.47 -5.93 -14.39
N ARG A 13 4.24 -6.91 -13.88
CA ARG A 13 4.49 -8.18 -14.58
C ARG A 13 3.24 -9.04 -14.73
N LEU A 14 2.32 -8.96 -13.78
CA LEU A 14 1.06 -9.71 -13.77
C LEU A 14 -0.08 -8.98 -14.52
N GLY A 15 0.14 -7.75 -14.99
CA GLY A 15 -0.87 -6.97 -15.70
C GLY A 15 -1.99 -6.40 -14.80
N ILE A 16 -1.78 -6.31 -13.48
CA ILE A 16 -2.78 -5.76 -12.56
C ILE A 16 -2.74 -4.23 -12.61
N THR A 17 -3.89 -3.62 -12.92
CA THR A 17 -4.01 -2.16 -13.14
C THR A 17 -4.78 -1.42 -12.05
N ALA A 18 -5.60 -2.13 -11.27
CA ALA A 18 -6.39 -1.57 -10.17
C ALA A 18 -6.39 -2.47 -8.94
N LEU A 19 -6.35 -1.87 -7.75
CA LEU A 19 -6.26 -2.56 -6.46
C LEU A 19 -7.16 -1.87 -5.43
N HIS A 20 -7.97 -2.63 -4.70
CA HIS A 20 -8.65 -2.12 -3.51
C HIS A 20 -7.80 -2.43 -2.29
N VAL A 21 -7.41 -1.39 -1.52
CA VAL A 21 -6.50 -1.56 -0.37
C VAL A 21 -7.24 -1.28 0.92
N ARG A 22 -7.24 -2.25 1.84
CA ARG A 22 -7.81 -2.10 3.18
C ARG A 22 -6.70 -1.80 4.18
N LEU A 23 -6.82 -0.67 4.86
CA LEU A 23 -5.88 -0.26 5.91
C LEU A 23 -6.29 -0.88 7.25
N ARG A 24 -5.30 -1.41 7.99
CA ARG A 24 -5.51 -1.96 9.33
C ARG A 24 -4.36 -1.57 10.25
N ALA A 25 -4.70 -0.96 11.39
CA ALA A 25 -3.78 -0.77 12.51
C ALA A 25 -3.82 -2.00 13.45
N THR A 26 -2.87 -2.09 14.38
CA THR A 26 -2.68 -3.26 15.27
C THR A 26 -3.96 -3.63 16.05
N GLY A 27 -4.73 -2.64 16.52
CA GLY A 27 -6.03 -2.87 17.19
C GLY A 27 -5.94 -3.40 18.64
N GLY A 28 -7.07 -3.80 19.23
CA GLY A 28 -7.16 -4.25 20.63
C GLY A 28 -7.01 -3.11 21.64
N ASN A 29 -6.23 -3.33 22.72
CA ASN A 29 -5.79 -2.30 23.67
C ASN A 29 -4.61 -1.46 23.15
N LYS A 30 -4.06 -1.79 21.97
CA LYS A 30 -2.98 -1.04 21.34
C LYS A 30 -3.55 0.03 20.40
N THR A 31 -2.66 0.86 19.85
CA THR A 31 -3.03 2.00 19.00
C THR A 31 -3.88 1.57 17.81
N LYS A 32 -5.06 2.21 17.70
CA LYS A 32 -6.00 2.04 16.58
C LYS A 32 -5.72 3.01 15.44
N THR A 33 -4.90 4.04 15.70
CA THR A 33 -4.44 5.01 14.71
C THR A 33 -3.45 4.35 13.78
N SER A 34 -3.68 4.49 12.48
CA SER A 34 -2.71 4.09 11.46
C SER A 34 -1.47 4.99 11.53
N GLU A 35 -0.29 4.37 11.50
CA GLU A 35 0.99 5.09 11.47
C GLU A 35 1.25 5.76 10.11
N PRO A 36 2.09 6.82 10.06
CA PRO A 36 2.42 7.55 8.83
C PRO A 36 3.05 6.68 7.72
N GLY A 37 3.60 5.52 8.09
CA GLY A 37 4.10 4.52 7.14
C GLY A 37 3.01 4.00 6.18
N ALA A 38 1.76 3.93 6.63
CA ALA A 38 0.64 3.53 5.78
C ALA A 38 0.40 4.57 4.67
N GLN A 39 0.25 5.84 5.02
CA GLN A 39 0.01 6.91 4.05
C GLN A 39 1.15 7.04 3.05
N SER A 40 2.40 6.83 3.51
CA SER A 40 3.59 6.79 2.67
C SER A 40 3.54 5.64 1.65
N ALA A 41 3.04 4.47 2.04
CA ALA A 41 2.88 3.32 1.15
C ALA A 41 1.82 3.56 0.07
N PHE A 42 0.64 4.08 0.43
CA PHE A 42 -0.39 4.47 -0.53
C PHE A 42 0.12 5.47 -1.55
N ARG A 43 0.87 6.48 -1.09
CA ARG A 43 1.44 7.49 -1.96
C ARG A 43 2.48 6.92 -2.93
N ALA A 44 3.21 5.88 -2.54
CA ALA A 44 4.15 5.19 -3.42
C ALA A 44 3.43 4.31 -4.46
N LEU A 45 2.35 3.62 -4.07
CA LEU A 45 1.49 2.85 -5.00
C LEU A 45 0.82 3.76 -6.05
N ALA A 46 0.38 4.95 -5.65
CA ALA A 46 -0.29 5.87 -6.58
C ALA A 46 0.69 6.41 -7.64
N ARG A 47 1.97 6.54 -7.27
CA ARG A 47 3.03 6.95 -8.19
C ARG A 47 3.45 5.85 -9.16
N SER A 48 3.30 4.58 -8.79
CA SER A 48 3.64 3.46 -9.68
C SER A 48 2.57 3.16 -10.75
N ARG A 49 1.63 4.10 -10.97
CA ARG A 49 0.52 4.02 -11.94
C ARG A 49 -0.50 2.91 -11.66
N LEU A 50 -0.57 2.43 -10.43
CA LEU A 50 -1.64 1.55 -9.98
C LEU A 50 -2.85 2.40 -9.59
N LYS A 51 -4.05 2.04 -10.08
CA LYS A 51 -5.29 2.67 -9.65
C LYS A 51 -5.67 2.10 -8.28
N ILE A 52 -5.84 2.98 -7.30
CA ILE A 52 -6.15 2.63 -5.90
C ILE A 52 -7.41 3.35 -5.47
#